data_AF-A0A7J6QF13-F1
#
_entry.id   AF-A0A7J6QF13-F1
#
_cell.length_a   1.000
_cell.length_b   1.000
_cell.length_c   1.000
_cell.angle_alpha   90.00
_cell.angle_beta   90.00
_cell.angle_gamma   90.00
#
_symmetry.space_group_name_H-M   'P 1'
#
loop_
_entity.id
_entity.type
_entity.pdbx_description
1 polymer ?
#
loop_
_entity_poly.entity_id
_entity_poly.type
_entity_poly.pdbx_seq_one_letter_code
_entity_poly.pdbx_strand_id
1 'polypeptide(L)'
;ERLWPVAEHKKVELHSVPEGQVEATFKAAQGDPPMKEYFPKGIVRASAIEDTRGRILSCSDKIALWNILGIEGGGDRRSRPIFIESITVGRKFSRGCCERALCCRMVFKGGPKEVKHPSLMCSAVKFQEGGMDAEKGADFTDGECRWWRRRDDGTWEGEVLDGSTGRRADGAVSKLARCQMRE
;
A
#
# COMPACT_ATOMS: atom_id res chain seq x y z
N GLU A 1 -11.41 34.25 9.26
CA GLU A 1 -10.95 33.36 8.18
C GLU A 1 -11.79 32.10 8.20
N ARG A 2 -12.47 31.76 7.09
CA ARG A 2 -13.24 30.51 7.00
C ARG A 2 -12.27 29.33 7.03
N LEU A 3 -12.27 28.58 8.13
CA LEU A 3 -11.57 27.31 8.20
C LEU A 3 -12.24 26.34 7.20
N TRP A 4 -11.54 26.06 6.09
CA TRP A 4 -11.67 24.93 5.16
C TRP A 4 -13.07 24.34 4.96
N PRO A 5 -13.68 24.49 3.77
CA PRO A 5 -14.93 23.80 3.48
C PRO A 5 -14.68 22.29 3.39
N VAL A 6 -15.37 21.57 4.28
CA VAL A 6 -15.77 20.15 4.22
C VAL A 6 -14.64 19.12 4.28
N ALA A 7 -14.29 18.69 5.49
CA ALA A 7 -13.93 17.28 5.64
C ALA A 7 -15.15 16.47 5.17
N GLU A 8 -15.05 15.82 4.01
CA GLU A 8 -16.16 15.01 3.45
C GLU A 8 -16.56 13.89 4.41
N HIS A 9 -15.59 13.42 5.21
CA HIS A 9 -15.81 12.48 6.29
C HIS A 9 -15.83 13.18 7.65
N LYS A 10 -16.62 12.63 8.59
CA LYS A 10 -16.59 13.06 9.98
C LYS A 10 -15.17 12.95 10.51
N LYS A 11 -14.76 13.91 11.35
CA LYS A 11 -13.44 13.86 12.02
C LYS A 11 -13.32 12.52 12.75
N VAL A 12 -12.36 11.71 12.33
CA VAL A 12 -12.14 10.40 12.93
C VAL A 12 -11.59 10.62 14.34
N GLU A 13 -12.33 10.15 15.34
CA GLU A 13 -11.81 10.09 16.71
C GLU A 13 -10.70 9.06 16.77
N LEU A 14 -9.54 9.46 17.32
CA LEU A 14 -8.46 8.54 17.60
C LEU A 14 -8.78 7.85 18.92
N HIS A 15 -8.83 6.53 18.93
CA HIS A 15 -9.00 5.79 20.18
C HIS A 15 -7.68 5.76 20.99
N SER A 16 -6.56 6.05 20.34
CA SER A 16 -5.23 6.11 20.94
C SER A 16 -4.29 7.06 20.17
N VAL A 17 -3.32 7.66 20.88
CA VAL A 17 -2.29 8.57 20.33
C VAL A 17 -1.49 7.98 19.13
N PRO A 18 -1.21 6.67 19.04
CA PRO A 18 -0.47 6.10 17.93
C PRO A 18 -1.24 5.99 16.60
N GLU A 19 -2.56 6.18 16.59
CA GLU A 19 -3.37 5.97 15.39
C GLU A 19 -3.12 7.01 14.30
N GLY A 20 -2.85 6.54 13.07
CA GLY A 20 -2.66 7.41 11.90
C GLY A 20 -1.22 7.85 11.65
N GLN A 21 -0.24 7.36 12.43
CA GLN A 21 1.17 7.59 12.17
C GLN A 21 1.63 6.94 10.85
N VAL A 22 2.71 7.47 10.27
CA VAL A 22 3.39 6.84 9.13
C VAL A 22 4.05 5.56 9.63
N GLU A 23 3.86 4.47 8.90
CA GLU A 23 4.42 3.18 9.28
C GLU A 23 5.35 2.66 8.18
N ALA A 24 6.64 2.62 8.52
CA ALA A 24 7.62 1.93 7.68
C ALA A 24 7.46 0.41 7.82
N THR A 25 7.78 -0.29 6.75
CA THR A 25 7.82 -1.75 6.68
C THR A 25 9.13 -2.21 6.05
N PHE A 26 9.53 -3.45 6.32
CA PHE A 26 10.70 -4.09 5.74
C PHE A 26 10.30 -5.29 4.91
N LYS A 27 11.09 -5.59 3.88
CA LYS A 27 11.09 -6.90 3.23
C LYS A 27 12.20 -7.74 3.85
N ALA A 28 11.87 -8.84 4.51
CA ALA A 28 12.88 -9.81 4.94
C ALA A 28 13.32 -10.64 3.72
N ALA A 29 14.61 -10.57 3.36
CA ALA A 29 15.18 -11.39 2.29
C ALA A 29 15.71 -12.73 2.85
N GLN A 30 15.74 -13.76 2.01
CA GLN A 30 16.34 -15.05 2.37
C GLN A 30 17.87 -14.92 2.38
N GLY A 31 18.50 -15.04 3.56
CA GLY A 31 19.96 -15.04 3.71
C GLY A 31 20.56 -13.82 4.44
N ASP A 32 19.76 -12.88 4.92
CA ASP A 32 20.25 -11.88 5.87
C ASP A 32 20.67 -12.59 7.18
N PRO A 33 21.80 -12.19 7.82
CA PRO A 33 22.25 -12.80 9.06
C PRO A 33 21.11 -12.74 10.09
N PRO A 34 21.04 -13.70 11.03
CA PRO A 34 19.90 -13.85 11.93
C PRO A 34 19.85 -12.61 12.83
N MET A 35 19.10 -11.59 12.41
CA MET A 35 18.60 -10.59 13.33
C MET A 35 17.74 -11.39 14.30
N LYS A 36 18.13 -11.35 15.58
CA LYS A 36 17.58 -12.18 16.65
C LYS A 36 16.05 -12.23 16.52
N GLU A 37 15.53 -13.46 16.47
CA GLU A 37 14.13 -13.82 16.20
C GLU A 37 13.73 -13.93 14.72
N TYR A 38 13.30 -15.14 14.39
CA TYR A 38 12.88 -15.63 13.10
C TYR A 38 11.64 -14.87 12.61
N PHE A 39 11.80 -13.84 11.78
CA PHE A 39 10.66 -13.23 11.12
C PHE A 39 10.25 -14.05 9.89
N PRO A 40 8.95 -14.33 9.70
CA PRO A 40 8.48 -15.07 8.53
C PRO A 40 8.83 -14.31 7.25
N LYS A 41 8.99 -15.05 6.15
CA LYS A 41 9.11 -14.47 4.81
C LYS A 41 8.01 -13.41 4.61
N GLY A 42 8.35 -12.27 4.01
CA GLY A 42 7.38 -11.23 3.66
C GLY A 42 7.64 -9.83 4.22
N ILE A 43 6.56 -9.05 4.33
CA ILE A 43 6.59 -7.65 4.78
C ILE A 43 6.35 -7.59 6.29
N VAL A 44 7.28 -7.01 7.04
CA VAL A 44 7.18 -6.83 8.49
C VAL A 44 7.18 -5.35 8.87
N ARG A 45 6.60 -5.00 10.02
CA ARG A 45 6.57 -3.62 10.52
C ARG A 45 7.97 -3.17 10.95
N ALA A 46 8.30 -1.91 10.67
CA ALA A 46 9.62 -1.38 11.00
C ALA A 46 9.87 -1.23 12.49
N SER A 47 8.82 -1.11 13.30
CA SER A 47 8.95 -1.14 14.77
C SER A 47 9.46 -2.50 15.29
N ALA A 48 9.39 -3.56 14.49
CA ALA A 48 9.90 -4.88 14.85
C ALA A 48 11.38 -5.08 14.47
N ILE A 49 12.04 -4.10 13.84
CA ILE A 49 13.40 -4.22 13.30
C ILE A 49 14.24 -2.99 13.64
N GLU A 50 15.43 -3.20 14.21
CA GLU A 50 16.36 -2.13 14.57
C GLU A 50 17.08 -1.51 13.35
N ASP A 51 17.34 -2.28 12.28
CA ASP A 51 17.89 -1.70 11.04
C ASP A 51 16.94 -0.63 10.48
N THR A 52 17.47 0.35 9.78
CA THR A 52 16.74 1.45 9.14
C THR A 52 16.89 1.43 7.61
N ARG A 53 17.83 0.65 7.07
CA ARG A 53 18.10 0.52 5.64
C ARG A 53 17.08 -0.39 4.97
N GLY A 54 16.54 0.03 3.83
CA GLY A 54 15.54 -0.75 3.09
C GLY A 54 14.09 -0.59 3.60
N ARG A 55 13.83 0.38 4.49
CA ARG A 55 12.46 0.75 4.89
C ARG A 55 11.66 1.19 3.67
N ILE A 56 10.48 0.60 3.51
CA ILE A 56 9.48 0.98 2.51
C ILE A 56 8.20 1.41 3.22
N LEU A 57 7.49 2.39 2.66
CA LEU A 57 6.18 2.81 3.18
C LEU A 57 5.18 1.65 3.16
N SER A 58 4.31 1.60 4.18
CA SER A 58 3.15 0.71 4.19
C SER A 58 2.24 0.96 2.97
N CYS A 59 1.43 -0.03 2.61
CA CYS A 59 0.45 0.13 1.52
C CYS A 59 -0.53 1.27 1.80
N SER A 60 -0.97 1.45 3.05
CA SER A 60 -1.82 2.56 3.47
C SER A 60 -1.16 3.93 3.29
N ASP A 61 0.14 4.06 3.59
CA ASP A 61 0.87 5.32 3.40
C ASP A 61 1.05 5.64 1.92
N LYS A 62 1.35 4.63 1.09
CA LYS A 62 1.45 4.79 -0.37
C LYS A 62 0.13 5.27 -0.98
N ILE A 63 -1.00 4.66 -0.58
CA ILE A 63 -2.33 5.06 -1.05
C ILE A 63 -2.68 6.48 -0.58
N ALA A 64 -2.35 6.83 0.67
CA ALA A 64 -2.55 8.19 1.17
C ALA A 64 -1.78 9.24 0.36
N LEU A 65 -0.56 8.91 -0.09
CA LEU A 65 0.21 9.76 -1.00
C LEU A 65 -0.43 9.85 -2.39
N TRP A 66 -0.95 8.74 -2.94
CA TRP A 66 -1.65 8.76 -4.23
C TRP A 66 -2.90 9.63 -4.22
N ASN A 67 -3.58 9.74 -3.08
CA ASN A 67 -4.72 10.65 -2.91
C ASN A 67 -4.34 12.14 -2.89
N ILE A 68 -3.06 12.48 -2.93
CA ILE A 68 -2.55 13.86 -3.06
C ILE A 68 -1.86 14.05 -4.41
N LEU A 69 -1.02 13.09 -4.79
CA LEU A 69 -0.10 13.21 -5.92
C LEU A 69 -0.62 12.60 -7.22
N GLY A 70 -1.62 11.73 -7.16
CA GLY A 70 -2.02 10.87 -8.27
C GLY A 70 -1.29 9.52 -8.27
N ILE A 71 -1.85 8.53 -8.99
CA ILE A 71 -1.30 7.17 -9.08
C ILE A 71 -0.18 7.03 -10.11
N GLU A 72 -0.13 7.93 -11.09
CA GLU A 72 0.87 7.97 -12.16
C GLU A 72 2.29 8.29 -11.65
N GLY A 73 2.39 8.85 -10.45
CA GLY A 73 3.65 9.24 -9.84
C GLY A 73 4.35 10.37 -10.62
N GLY A 74 5.66 10.27 -10.78
CA GLY A 74 6.47 11.33 -11.40
C GLY A 74 6.69 11.22 -12.91
N GLY A 75 6.12 10.20 -13.57
CA GLY A 75 6.47 9.83 -14.95
C GLY A 75 5.90 10.75 -16.04
N ASP A 76 4.66 11.22 -15.89
CA ASP A 76 4.04 12.12 -16.88
C ASP A 76 3.48 13.39 -16.23
N ARG A 77 4.30 14.45 -16.20
CA ARG A 77 3.90 15.77 -15.70
C ARG A 77 2.92 16.52 -16.62
N ARG A 78 2.60 15.99 -17.81
CA ARG A 78 1.76 16.68 -18.81
C ARG A 78 0.30 16.26 -18.76
N SER A 79 -0.02 15.09 -18.20
CA SER A 79 -1.41 14.67 -17.99
C SER A 79 -2.01 15.26 -16.70
N ARG A 80 -3.34 15.42 -16.67
CA ARG A 80 -4.05 15.68 -15.42
C ARG A 80 -3.83 14.48 -14.48
N PRO A 81 -3.59 14.69 -13.17
CA PRO A 81 -3.35 13.59 -12.25
C PRO A 81 -4.52 12.60 -12.21
N ILE A 82 -4.20 11.31 -12.15
CA ILE A 82 -5.17 10.22 -12.09
C ILE A 82 -5.36 9.84 -10.63
N PHE A 83 -6.60 9.87 -10.17
CA PHE A 83 -6.95 9.54 -8.78
C PHE A 83 -7.83 8.30 -8.70
N ILE A 84 -7.71 7.61 -7.57
CA ILE A 84 -8.57 6.47 -7.24
C ILE A 84 -9.94 7.03 -6.85
N GLU A 85 -11.00 6.62 -7.55
CA GLU A 85 -12.37 7.02 -7.23
C GLU A 85 -12.98 6.18 -6.11
N SER A 86 -12.65 4.89 -6.04
CA SER A 86 -13.17 3.99 -5.01
C SER A 86 -12.15 2.92 -4.59
N ILE A 87 -12.26 2.48 -3.33
CA ILE A 87 -11.45 1.39 -2.77
C ILE A 87 -12.41 0.38 -2.15
N THR A 88 -12.35 -0.86 -2.66
CA THR A 88 -13.11 -1.98 -2.11
C THR A 88 -12.22 -2.85 -1.25
N VAL A 89 -12.61 -3.06 0.00
CA VAL A 89 -11.88 -3.87 0.97
C VAL A 89 -12.59 -5.20 1.18
N GLY A 90 -11.91 -6.30 0.86
CA GLY A 90 -12.50 -7.65 0.96
C GLY A 90 -12.50 -8.26 2.37
N ARG A 91 -11.69 -7.73 3.31
CA ARG A 91 -11.56 -8.22 4.70
C ARG A 91 -11.11 -7.09 5.63
N LYS A 92 -11.49 -7.15 6.91
CA LYS A 92 -11.13 -6.15 7.96
C LYS A 92 -11.51 -4.71 7.60
N PHE A 93 -12.62 -4.54 6.91
CA PHE A 93 -13.15 -3.22 6.63
C PHE A 93 -13.63 -2.56 7.93
N SER A 94 -13.02 -1.44 8.28
CA SER A 94 -13.55 -0.48 9.23
C SER A 94 -13.50 0.87 8.56
N ARG A 95 -14.68 1.46 8.33
CA ARG A 95 -14.81 2.73 7.63
C ARG A 95 -13.91 3.79 8.25
N GLY A 96 -13.99 4.02 9.56
CA GLY A 96 -13.19 5.03 10.25
C GLY A 96 -11.67 4.77 10.15
N CYS A 97 -11.23 3.51 10.26
CA CYS A 97 -9.81 3.17 10.09
C CYS A 97 -9.34 3.41 8.66
N CYS A 98 -10.14 3.04 7.65
CA CYS A 98 -9.82 3.24 6.24
C CYS A 98 -9.81 4.72 5.86
N GLU A 99 -10.80 5.50 6.30
CA GLU A 99 -10.86 6.95 6.07
C GLU A 99 -9.61 7.62 6.64
N ARG A 100 -9.28 7.34 7.90
CA ARG A 100 -8.07 7.85 8.54
C ARG A 100 -6.79 7.44 7.81
N ALA A 101 -6.60 6.16 7.56
CA ALA A 101 -5.34 5.63 7.02
C ALA A 101 -5.12 5.99 5.54
N LEU A 102 -6.19 6.04 4.74
CA LEU A 102 -6.06 6.19 3.28
C LEU A 102 -6.22 7.64 2.82
N CYS A 103 -6.80 8.55 3.62
CA CYS A 103 -6.96 9.95 3.19
C CYS A 103 -6.95 10.96 4.35
N CYS A 104 -7.87 10.85 5.32
CA CYS A 104 -8.20 11.93 6.26
C CYS A 104 -7.05 12.38 7.16
N ARG A 105 -6.08 11.50 7.48
CA ARG A 105 -4.89 11.90 8.26
C ARG A 105 -3.99 12.91 7.53
N MET A 106 -4.13 13.03 6.22
CA MET A 106 -3.38 14.01 5.42
C MET A 106 -3.98 15.41 5.47
N VAL A 107 -5.18 15.56 6.07
CA VAL A 107 -5.85 16.85 6.24
C VAL A 107 -5.44 17.45 7.58
N PHE A 108 -4.39 18.27 7.57
CA PHE A 108 -3.90 18.98 8.76
C PHE A 108 -3.41 20.39 8.41
N LYS A 109 -3.24 21.24 9.43
CA LYS A 109 -2.77 22.62 9.25
C LYS A 109 -1.36 22.63 8.69
N GLY A 110 -1.17 23.27 7.53
CA GLY A 110 0.11 23.27 6.81
C GLY A 110 0.34 22.05 5.91
N GLY A 111 -0.65 21.15 5.81
CA GLY A 111 -0.64 20.02 4.89
C GLY A 111 -1.05 20.41 3.45
N PRO A 112 -1.25 19.40 2.58
CA PRO A 112 -1.71 19.60 1.21
C PRO A 112 -3.02 20.40 1.12
N LYS A 113 -3.15 21.23 0.07
CA LYS A 113 -4.36 22.04 -0.16
C LYS A 113 -5.58 21.20 -0.56
N GLU A 114 -5.35 20.10 -1.26
CA GLU A 114 -6.38 19.17 -1.71
C GLU A 114 -5.96 17.73 -1.38
N VAL A 115 -6.91 16.95 -0.86
CA VAL A 115 -6.77 15.52 -0.62
C VAL A 115 -7.99 14.85 -1.23
N LYS A 116 -7.81 13.83 -2.05
CA LYS A 116 -8.91 13.05 -2.61
C LYS A 116 -9.41 12.02 -1.59
N HIS A 117 -10.73 11.89 -1.51
CA HIS A 117 -11.42 10.97 -0.62
C HIS A 117 -12.13 9.90 -1.46
N PRO A 118 -11.51 8.74 -1.71
CA PRO A 118 -12.14 7.69 -2.49
C PRO A 118 -13.37 7.12 -1.74
N SER A 119 -14.38 6.69 -2.50
CA SER A 119 -15.50 5.95 -1.95
C SER A 119 -15.02 4.61 -1.38
N LEU A 120 -15.23 4.42 -0.08
CA LEU A 120 -14.79 3.22 0.64
C LEU A 120 -15.92 2.21 0.76
N MET A 121 -15.68 0.99 0.26
CA MET A 121 -16.66 -0.08 0.18
C MET A 121 -16.13 -1.37 0.83
N CYS A 122 -17.04 -2.16 1.38
CA CYS A 122 -16.76 -3.52 1.84
C CYS A 122 -17.33 -4.50 0.82
N SER A 123 -16.55 -5.49 0.39
CA SER A 123 -17.08 -6.58 -0.43
C SER A 123 -17.77 -7.62 0.45
N ALA A 124 -18.95 -8.07 0.04
CA ALA A 124 -19.62 -9.22 0.66
C ALA A 124 -18.84 -10.53 0.43
N VAL A 125 -18.06 -10.58 -0.65
CA VAL A 125 -17.18 -11.70 -1.00
C VAL A 125 -15.76 -11.39 -0.52
N LYS A 126 -15.19 -12.29 0.30
CA LYS A 126 -13.80 -12.17 0.74
C LYS A 126 -12.88 -12.45 -0.45
N PHE A 127 -11.95 -11.53 -0.73
CA PHE A 127 -11.01 -11.65 -1.86
C PHE A 127 -9.95 -12.75 -1.70
N GLN A 128 -9.77 -13.25 -0.49
CA GLN A 128 -8.94 -14.41 -0.17
C GLN A 128 -9.82 -15.38 0.62
N GLU A 129 -9.64 -16.69 0.43
CA GLU A 129 -10.14 -17.76 1.29
C GLU A 129 -8.95 -18.31 2.10
N GLY A 130 -9.09 -18.51 3.42
CA GLY A 130 -7.95 -18.86 4.28
C GLY A 130 -6.91 -17.74 4.49
N GLY A 131 -5.87 -17.99 5.30
CA GLY A 131 -4.68 -17.12 5.42
C GLY A 131 -4.70 -15.94 6.40
N MET A 132 -5.78 -15.74 7.18
CA MET A 132 -5.75 -14.81 8.32
C MET A 132 -6.60 -15.31 9.47
N ASP A 133 -5.94 -15.75 10.52
CA ASP A 133 -6.53 -15.93 11.85
C ASP A 133 -6.77 -14.53 12.47
N ALA A 134 -7.85 -14.36 13.24
CA ALA A 134 -8.12 -13.12 13.95
C ALA A 134 -6.96 -12.76 14.90
N GLU A 135 -6.25 -13.77 15.41
CA GLU A 135 -5.06 -13.63 16.26
C GLU A 135 -3.75 -13.52 15.46
N LYS A 136 -3.59 -14.28 14.37
CA LYS A 136 -2.31 -14.37 13.63
C LYS A 136 -2.08 -13.29 12.56
N GLY A 137 -3.12 -12.54 12.18
CA GLY A 137 -2.97 -11.45 11.21
C GLY A 137 -2.77 -11.93 9.76
N ALA A 138 -2.13 -11.11 8.93
CA ALA A 138 -1.85 -11.43 7.52
C ALA A 138 -0.73 -12.47 7.43
N ASP A 139 -1.00 -13.61 6.80
CA ASP A 139 0.02 -14.59 6.47
C ASP A 139 0.77 -14.15 5.21
N PHE A 140 2.05 -13.79 5.38
CA PHE A 140 2.96 -13.41 4.29
C PHE A 140 3.94 -14.52 3.90
N THR A 141 3.71 -15.75 4.37
CA THR A 141 4.62 -16.88 4.10
C THR A 141 4.67 -17.27 2.62
N ASP A 142 3.61 -16.98 1.86
CA ASP A 142 3.65 -17.02 0.40
C ASP A 142 4.48 -15.85 -0.12
N GLY A 143 5.70 -16.17 -0.52
CA GLY A 143 6.64 -15.21 -1.07
C GLY A 143 6.34 -14.85 -2.53
N GLU A 144 5.34 -15.44 -3.19
CA GLU A 144 5.04 -15.10 -4.59
C GLU A 144 4.32 -13.76 -4.74
N CYS A 145 4.74 -12.99 -5.74
CA CYS A 145 4.07 -11.78 -6.18
C CYS A 145 3.69 -11.94 -7.65
N ARG A 146 2.40 -11.77 -7.96
CA ARG A 146 1.87 -11.93 -9.32
C ARG A 146 1.29 -10.60 -9.78
N TRP A 147 1.55 -10.25 -11.04
CA TRP A 147 0.89 -9.12 -11.68
C TRP A 147 0.47 -9.51 -13.09
N TRP A 148 -0.61 -8.91 -13.57
CA TRP A 148 -1.08 -9.07 -14.93
C TRP A 148 -1.75 -7.79 -15.41
N ARG A 149 -1.81 -7.59 -16.72
CA ARG A 149 -2.57 -6.52 -17.36
C ARG A 149 -3.13 -6.98 -18.69
N ARG A 150 -4.23 -6.35 -19.11
CA ARG A 150 -4.76 -6.49 -20.47
C ARG A 150 -4.07 -5.47 -21.37
N ARG A 151 -3.63 -5.89 -22.55
CA ARG A 151 -3.07 -5.03 -23.61
C ARG A 151 -4.18 -4.42 -24.46
N ASP A 152 -3.81 -3.41 -25.24
CA ASP A 152 -4.72 -2.72 -26.17
C ASP A 152 -5.25 -3.66 -27.27
N ASP A 153 -4.47 -4.67 -27.68
CA ASP A 153 -4.89 -5.71 -28.63
C ASP A 153 -5.82 -6.76 -28.01
N GLY A 154 -6.19 -6.60 -26.74
CA GLY A 154 -7.08 -7.48 -26.00
C GLY A 154 -6.39 -8.69 -25.37
N THR A 155 -5.10 -8.93 -25.63
CA THR A 155 -4.35 -10.04 -25.03
C THR A 155 -3.97 -9.77 -23.58
N TRP A 156 -3.68 -10.81 -22.81
CA TRP A 156 -3.20 -10.70 -21.43
C TRP A 156 -1.70 -10.89 -21.36
N GLU A 157 -1.06 -10.11 -20.50
CA GLU A 157 0.32 -10.38 -20.06
C GLU A 157 0.42 -10.36 -18.55
N GLY A 158 1.43 -11.04 -18.01
CA GLY A 158 1.73 -11.03 -16.59
C GLY A 158 3.03 -11.76 -16.27
N GLU A 159 3.48 -11.61 -15.03
CA GLU A 159 4.65 -12.32 -14.51
C GLU A 159 4.39 -12.80 -13.08
N VAL A 160 5.06 -13.89 -12.72
CA VAL A 160 5.20 -14.37 -11.34
C VAL A 160 6.60 -14.02 -10.88
N LEU A 161 6.70 -13.39 -9.72
CA LEU A 161 7.93 -12.89 -9.12
C LEU A 161 8.10 -13.53 -7.74
N ASP A 162 9.35 -13.76 -7.36
CA ASP A 162 9.71 -13.92 -5.95
C ASP A 162 9.65 -12.54 -5.28
N GLY A 163 8.77 -12.40 -4.30
CA GLY A 163 8.50 -11.15 -3.58
C GLY A 163 9.63 -10.69 -2.67
N SER A 164 10.55 -11.59 -2.29
CA SER A 164 11.76 -11.29 -1.52
C SER A 164 12.87 -10.72 -2.39
N THR A 165 13.04 -11.25 -3.61
CA THR A 165 14.09 -10.80 -4.55
C THR A 165 13.59 -9.75 -5.56
N GLY A 166 12.29 -9.70 -5.81
CA GLY A 166 11.66 -8.91 -6.87
C GLY A 166 11.98 -9.43 -8.29
N ARG A 167 12.49 -10.65 -8.42
CA ARG A 167 12.90 -11.28 -9.70
C ARG A 167 11.95 -12.38 -10.11
N ARG A 168 11.95 -12.69 -11.40
CA ARG A 168 11.31 -13.90 -11.94
C ARG A 168 12.08 -15.15 -11.51
N ALA A 169 11.44 -16.32 -11.61
CA ALA A 169 12.04 -17.61 -11.28
C ALA A 169 13.30 -17.94 -12.11
N ASP A 170 13.39 -17.41 -13.33
CA ASP A 170 14.57 -17.52 -14.21
C ASP A 170 15.66 -16.47 -13.91
N GLY A 171 15.50 -15.65 -12.87
CA GLY A 171 16.42 -14.57 -12.49
C GLY A 171 16.25 -13.27 -13.29
N ALA A 172 15.37 -13.26 -14.30
CA ALA A 172 15.15 -12.08 -15.13
C ALA A 172 14.53 -10.91 -14.33
N VAL A 173 14.85 -9.68 -14.75
CA VAL A 173 14.26 -8.45 -14.21
C VAL A 173 12.79 -8.37 -14.65
N SER A 174 11.88 -8.05 -13.71
CA SER A 174 10.47 -7.83 -14.04
C SER A 174 10.27 -6.61 -14.93
N LYS A 175 9.29 -6.66 -15.84
CA LYS A 175 8.89 -5.50 -16.66
C LYS A 175 8.36 -4.32 -15.83
N LEU A 176 7.91 -4.56 -14.59
CA LEU A 176 7.50 -3.50 -13.67
C LEU A 176 8.68 -2.88 -12.90
N ALA A 177 9.89 -3.41 -13.05
CA ALA A 177 11.05 -2.82 -12.41
C ALA A 177 11.34 -1.43 -12.99
N ARG A 178 11.82 -0.51 -12.15
CA ARG A 178 12.10 0.88 -12.54
C ARG A 178 13.00 0.96 -13.78
N CYS A 179 14.02 0.12 -13.89
CA CYS A 179 14.93 0.12 -15.04
C CYS A 179 14.32 -0.43 -16.34
N GLN A 180 13.12 -1.01 -16.29
CA GLN A 180 12.36 -1.47 -17.45
C GLN A 180 11.26 -0.49 -17.86
N MET A 181 10.80 0.34 -16.91
CA MET A 181 9.85 1.42 -17.21
C MET A 181 10.60 2.56 -17.90
N ARG A 182 10.25 2.81 -19.17
CA ARG A 182 10.76 3.96 -19.92
C ARG A 182 10.15 5.23 -19.32
N GLU A 183 10.98 6.24 -19.07
CA GLU A 183 10.52 7.61 -18.81
C GLU A 183 9.84 8.21 -20.04
#